data_AF-A0A8S3BB16-F1
#
_entry.id   AF-A0A8S3BB16-F1
#
_cell.length_a   1.000
_cell.length_b   1.000
_cell.length_c   1.000
_cell.angle_alpha   90.00
_cell.angle_beta   90.00
_cell.angle_gamma   90.00
#
_symmetry.space_group_name_H-M   'P 1'
#
loop_
_entity.id
_entity.type
_entity.pdbx_description
1 polymer ?
#
loop_
_entity_poly.entity_id
_entity_poly.type
_entity_poly.pdbx_seq_one_letter_code
_entity_poly.pdbx_strand_id
1 'polypeptide(L)'
;MERLNIPIPTWIVRRRVHISCQHNSRNQNKKQIILEGRDPNNPEIPFTLFESIQIIVDQKVIKEIAYQPFTFDLVDYDQQPITIRLNFFGHYNEIPFDLTYSSLISIPNDERFYLFYNPMTGQWRKTTNKDDLFV
;
A
#
# COMPACT_ATOMS: atom_id res chain seq x y z
N MET A 1 24.19 -5.04 4.69
CA MET A 1 24.55 -5.83 3.50
C MET A 1 26.07 -5.90 3.28
N GLU A 2 26.85 -4.82 3.42
CA GLU A 2 28.34 -4.88 3.37
C GLU A 2 28.96 -5.91 4.32
N ARG A 3 28.41 -6.04 5.53
CA ARG A 3 28.87 -7.03 6.53
C ARG A 3 28.65 -8.49 6.15
N LEU A 4 27.78 -8.78 5.18
CA LEU A 4 27.39 -10.14 4.80
C LEU A 4 27.98 -10.57 3.45
N ASN A 5 28.64 -9.66 2.71
CA ASN A 5 29.19 -9.90 1.38
C ASN A 5 28.19 -10.52 0.37
N ILE A 6 26.89 -10.32 0.60
CA ILE A 6 25.82 -10.74 -0.31
C ILE A 6 25.58 -9.59 -1.29
N PRO A 7 25.67 -9.82 -2.62
CA PRO A 7 25.41 -8.78 -3.59
C PRO A 7 23.97 -8.29 -3.46
N ILE A 8 23.78 -6.97 -3.47
CA ILE A 8 22.45 -6.38 -3.51
C ILE A 8 21.82 -6.77 -4.86
N PRO A 9 20.58 -7.29 -4.87
CA PRO A 9 19.92 -7.63 -6.12
C PRO A 9 19.79 -6.44 -7.06
N THR A 10 20.09 -6.64 -8.34
CA THR A 10 19.96 -5.62 -9.39
C THR A 10 18.57 -5.62 -10.04
N TRP A 11 17.73 -6.61 -9.73
CA TRP A 11 16.38 -6.71 -10.27
C TRP A 11 15.38 -5.93 -9.41
N ILE A 12 14.33 -5.43 -10.07
CA ILE A 12 13.28 -4.63 -9.44
C ILE A 12 12.20 -5.54 -8.85
N VAL A 13 11.87 -5.33 -7.57
CA VAL A 13 10.76 -6.04 -6.93
C VAL A 13 9.46 -5.39 -7.38
N ARG A 14 8.54 -6.19 -7.92
CA ARG A 14 7.24 -5.72 -8.40
C ARG A 14 6.12 -6.20 -7.50
N ARG A 15 5.32 -5.26 -6.99
CA ARG A 15 4.09 -5.53 -6.24
C ARG A 15 2.88 -4.97 -6.98
N ARG A 16 1.73 -5.64 -6.87
CA ARG A 16 0.44 -5.13 -7.35
C ARG A 16 -0.46 -4.92 -6.16
N VAL A 17 -1.01 -3.72 -6.04
CA VAL A 17 -1.86 -3.33 -4.94
C VAL A 17 -3.20 -2.90 -5.48
N HIS A 18 -4.25 -3.33 -4.80
CA HIS A 18 -5.62 -2.94 -5.04
C HIS A 18 -6.18 -2.27 -3.78
N ILE A 19 -6.79 -1.10 -3.97
CA ILE A 19 -7.55 -0.40 -2.96
C ILE A 19 -8.99 -0.37 -3.45
N SER A 20 -9.92 -0.84 -2.61
CA SER A 20 -11.33 -0.64 -2.84
C SER A 20 -11.97 0.01 -1.63
N CYS A 21 -12.85 0.98 -1.87
CA CYS A 21 -13.61 1.65 -0.84
C CYS A 21 -15.10 1.42 -1.07
N GLN A 22 -15.77 0.89 -0.06
CA GLN A 22 -17.21 0.75 -0.03
C GLN A 22 -17.80 1.85 0.86
N HIS A 23 -18.72 2.63 0.29
CA HIS A 23 -19.49 3.62 1.05
C HIS A 23 -20.55 2.90 1.86
N ASN A 24 -20.73 3.30 3.11
CA ASN A 24 -21.88 2.84 3.88
C ASN A 24 -23.13 3.61 3.42
N SER A 25 -24.13 2.90 2.87
CA SER A 25 -25.38 3.50 2.41
C SER A 25 -26.16 4.26 3.50
N ARG A 26 -25.83 4.04 4.77
CA ARG A 26 -26.44 4.71 5.94
C ARG A 26 -25.62 5.87 6.50
N ASN A 27 -24.33 5.99 6.15
CA ASN A 27 -23.46 7.07 6.64
C ASN A 27 -22.41 7.42 5.57
N GLN A 28 -22.64 8.54 4.88
CA GLN A 28 -21.76 9.02 3.81
C GLN A 28 -20.35 9.40 4.31
N ASN A 29 -20.20 9.68 5.61
CA ASN A 29 -18.92 10.01 6.22
C ASN A 29 -18.14 8.75 6.65
N LYS A 30 -18.69 7.55 6.41
CA LYS A 30 -18.04 6.27 6.71
C LYS A 30 -17.64 5.56 5.42
N LYS A 31 -16.33 5.36 5.25
CA LYS A 31 -15.78 4.48 4.20
C LYS A 31 -15.19 3.23 4.83
N GLN A 32 -15.56 2.08 4.29
CA GLN A 32 -14.84 0.83 4.51
C GLN A 32 -13.78 0.70 3.43
N ILE A 33 -12.52 0.61 3.82
CA ILE A 33 -11.36 0.50 2.94
C ILE A 33 -10.83 -0.91 3.03
N ILE A 34 -10.58 -1.51 1.86
CA ILE A 34 -10.01 -2.85 1.70
C ILE A 34 -8.73 -2.69 0.90
N LEU A 35 -7.62 -3.20 1.44
CA LEU A 35 -6.30 -3.17 0.83
C LEU A 35 -5.83 -4.60 0.56
N GLU A 36 -5.46 -4.88 -0.68
CA GLU A 36 -5.09 -6.22 -1.11
C GLU A 36 -3.84 -6.20 -1.98
N GLY A 37 -2.98 -7.20 -1.77
CA GLY A 37 -2.00 -7.58 -2.77
C GLY A 37 -2.62 -8.47 -3.84
N ARG A 38 -2.16 -8.34 -5.08
CA ARG A 38 -2.61 -9.18 -6.21
C ARG A 38 -1.43 -9.87 -6.88
N ASP A 39 -1.67 -11.06 -7.44
CA ASP A 39 -0.62 -11.83 -8.11
C ASP A 39 -0.05 -11.07 -9.35
N PRO A 40 1.29 -10.99 -9.50
CA PRO A 40 1.96 -10.30 -10.61
C PRO A 40 1.71 -10.86 -12.01
N ASN A 41 1.12 -12.05 -12.14
CA ASN A 41 0.79 -12.70 -13.40
C ASN A 41 -0.73 -12.83 -13.59
N ASN A 42 -1.50 -12.90 -12.50
CA ASN A 42 -2.96 -12.94 -12.50
C ASN A 42 -3.57 -11.93 -11.51
N PRO A 43 -4.03 -10.75 -11.97
CA PRO A 43 -4.52 -9.69 -11.09
C PRO A 43 -5.79 -10.07 -10.31
N GLU A 44 -6.48 -11.15 -10.70
CA GLU A 44 -7.69 -11.62 -10.02
C GLU A 44 -7.38 -12.46 -8.78
N ILE A 45 -6.13 -12.94 -8.62
CA ILE A 45 -5.75 -13.79 -7.48
C ILE A 45 -5.19 -12.91 -6.35
N PRO A 46 -5.83 -12.87 -5.16
CA PRO A 46 -5.27 -12.23 -3.99
C PRO A 46 -3.93 -12.86 -3.57
N PHE A 47 -3.00 -12.04 -3.11
CA PHE A 47 -1.69 -12.49 -2.66
C PHE A 47 -1.25 -11.71 -1.42
N THR A 48 -0.62 -12.41 -0.47
CA THR A 48 -0.14 -11.83 0.77
C THR A 48 1.13 -11.04 0.56
N LEU A 49 1.02 -9.71 0.67
CA LEU A 49 2.15 -8.78 0.50
C LEU A 49 2.56 -8.08 1.79
N PHE A 50 1.56 -7.67 2.57
CA PHE A 50 1.76 -6.78 3.71
C PHE A 50 1.93 -7.59 4.98
N GLU A 51 2.94 -7.22 5.76
CA GLU A 51 3.09 -7.62 7.15
C GLU A 51 2.06 -6.89 8.02
N SER A 52 1.97 -5.56 7.85
CA SER A 52 0.95 -4.75 8.51
C SER A 52 0.56 -3.53 7.70
N ILE A 53 -0.56 -2.92 8.06
CA ILE A 53 -1.00 -1.62 7.55
C ILE A 53 -1.20 -0.68 8.72
N GLN A 54 -0.59 0.50 8.66
CA GLN A 54 -0.80 1.58 9.62
C GLN A 54 -1.63 2.69 8.99
N ILE A 55 -2.59 3.20 9.75
CA ILE A 55 -3.39 4.35 9.37
C ILE A 55 -2.93 5.52 10.23
N ILE A 56 -2.51 6.57 9.55
CA ILE A 56 -2.00 7.79 10.14
C ILE A 56 -2.93 8.92 9.73
N VAL A 57 -3.46 9.66 10.69
CA VAL A 57 -4.26 10.87 10.45
C VAL A 57 -3.59 12.01 11.18
N ASP A 58 -3.32 13.11 10.47
CA ASP A 58 -2.64 14.28 11.04
C ASP A 58 -1.37 13.90 11.83
N GLN A 59 -0.52 13.08 11.19
CA GLN A 59 0.74 12.57 11.75
C GLN A 59 0.63 11.63 12.96
N LYS A 60 -0.59 11.25 13.37
CA LYS A 60 -0.82 10.31 14.48
C LYS A 60 -1.27 8.96 13.95
N VAL A 61 -0.62 7.89 14.40
CA VAL A 61 -1.09 6.52 14.13
C VAL A 61 -2.39 6.31 14.90
N ILE A 62 -3.50 6.11 14.19
CA ILE A 62 -4.82 5.86 14.79
C ILE A 62 -5.18 4.38 14.78
N LYS A 63 -4.54 3.58 13.91
CA LYS A 63 -4.81 2.15 13.79
C LYS A 63 -3.63 1.43 13.17
N GLU A 64 -3.39 0.21 13.61
CA GLU A 64 -2.50 -0.76 12.96
C GLU A 64 -3.24 -2.08 12.77
N ILE A 65 -3.01 -2.73 11.64
CA ILE A 65 -3.62 -4.01 11.26
C ILE A 65 -2.49 -4.94 10.88
N ALA A 66 -2.23 -5.96 11.70
CA ALA A 66 -1.07 -6.85 11.54
C ALA A 66 -1.41 -8.22 10.92
N TYR A 67 -2.66 -8.43 10.52
CA TYR A 67 -3.11 -9.69 9.93
C TYR A 67 -4.22 -9.47 8.92
N GLN A 68 -4.33 -10.38 7.96
CA GLN A 68 -5.38 -10.37 6.96
C GLN A 68 -6.75 -10.78 7.55
N PRO A 69 -7.87 -10.27 6.99
CA PRO A 69 -7.95 -9.32 5.88
C PRO A 69 -7.60 -7.88 6.31
N PHE A 70 -6.93 -7.13 5.42
CA PHE A 70 -6.61 -5.72 5.66
C PHE A 70 -7.81 -4.82 5.31
N THR A 71 -8.84 -4.93 6.13
CA THR A 71 -10.08 -4.17 6.02
C THR A 71 -10.26 -3.26 7.22
N PHE A 72 -10.64 -2.01 7.00
CA PHE A 72 -10.88 -1.06 8.07
C PHE A 72 -11.87 0.03 7.70
N ASP A 73 -12.53 0.55 8.73
CA ASP A 73 -13.44 1.67 8.58
C ASP A 73 -12.73 2.98 8.98
N LEU A 74 -12.96 4.03 8.20
CA LEU A 74 -12.66 5.42 8.57
C LEU A 74 -13.93 6.24 8.58
N VAL A 75 -14.05 7.12 9.59
CA VAL A 75 -15.23 7.95 9.83
C VAL A 75 -14.77 9.37 10.20
N ASP A 76 -15.40 10.38 9.61
CA ASP A 76 -15.26 11.80 9.97
C ASP A 76 -13.83 12.41 9.81
N TYR A 77 -13.12 12.03 8.75
CA TYR A 77 -11.78 12.57 8.41
C TYR A 77 -11.76 13.37 7.10
N ASP A 78 -12.79 14.18 6.84
CA ASP A 78 -12.96 14.90 5.56
C ASP A 78 -12.05 16.11 5.40
N GLN A 79 -11.35 16.54 6.45
CA GLN A 79 -10.50 17.74 6.44
C GLN A 79 -9.05 17.49 6.87
N GLN A 80 -8.71 16.25 7.25
CA GLN A 80 -7.39 15.89 7.76
C GLN A 80 -6.65 15.02 6.74
N PRO A 81 -5.33 15.23 6.55
CA PRO A 81 -4.53 14.34 5.71
C PRO A 81 -4.51 12.94 6.31
N ILE A 82 -4.66 11.94 5.43
CA ILE A 82 -4.68 10.52 5.78
C ILE A 82 -3.53 9.85 5.04
N THR A 83 -2.66 9.18 5.78
CA THR A 83 -1.62 8.31 5.22
C THR A 83 -1.93 6.87 5.58
N ILE A 84 -2.02 6.02 4.56
CA ILE A 84 -2.06 4.57 4.73
C ILE A 84 -0.66 4.03 4.43
N ARG A 85 0.04 3.61 5.48
CA ARG A 85 1.39 3.04 5.40
C ARG A 85 1.31 1.53 5.24
N LEU A 86 1.92 1.04 4.16
CA LEU A 86 2.02 -0.37 3.83
C LEU A 86 3.36 -0.91 4.30
N ASN A 87 3.37 -1.79 5.30
CA ASN A 87 4.57 -2.50 5.75
C ASN A 87 4.61 -3.86 5.04
N PHE A 88 5.73 -4.18 4.39
CA PHE A 88 5.89 -5.41 3.61
C PHE A 88 6.67 -6.45 4.41
N PHE A 89 6.43 -7.75 4.17
CA PHE A 89 7.22 -8.84 4.77
C PHE A 89 8.72 -8.83 4.41
N GLY A 90 9.17 -7.92 3.54
CA GLY A 90 10.56 -7.49 3.51
C GLY A 90 11.54 -8.49 2.90
N HIS A 91 11.21 -9.10 1.76
CA HIS A 91 12.11 -10.09 1.14
C HIS A 91 13.43 -9.48 0.60
N TYR A 92 13.54 -8.15 0.49
CA TYR A 92 14.71 -7.47 -0.08
C TYR A 92 15.01 -6.12 0.58
N ASN A 93 14.86 -6.02 1.91
CA ASN A 93 14.91 -4.75 2.66
C ASN A 93 13.88 -3.72 2.16
N GLU A 94 12.72 -4.17 1.67
CA GLU A 94 11.63 -3.29 1.25
C GLU A 94 11.25 -2.35 2.39
N ILE A 95 11.37 -1.04 2.17
CA ILE A 95 10.92 -0.01 3.13
C ILE A 95 9.38 0.09 3.09
N PRO A 96 8.73 0.66 4.13
CA PRO A 96 7.31 0.96 4.07
C PRO A 96 6.96 1.89 2.89
N PHE A 97 5.74 1.76 2.36
CA PHE A 97 5.21 2.65 1.33
C PHE A 97 4.00 3.43 1.84
N ASP A 98 4.04 4.76 1.72
CA ASP A 98 3.01 5.65 2.23
C ASP A 98 2.07 6.12 1.11
N LEU A 99 0.81 5.70 1.18
CA LEU A 99 -0.27 6.27 0.36
C LEU A 99 -0.86 7.46 1.09
N THR A 100 -0.60 8.67 0.59
CA THR A 100 -1.08 9.91 1.23
C THR A 100 -2.23 10.53 0.46
N TYR A 101 -3.29 10.86 1.18
CA TYR A 101 -4.52 11.47 0.70
C TYR A 101 -4.80 12.75 1.49
N SER A 102 -5.34 13.79 0.85
CA SER A 102 -5.65 15.05 1.54
C SER A 102 -6.77 14.92 2.56
N SER A 103 -7.66 13.95 2.37
CA SER A 103 -8.80 13.66 3.25
C SER A 103 -9.48 12.33 2.90
N LEU A 104 -10.44 11.90 3.72
CA LEU A 104 -11.22 10.69 3.51
C LEU A 104 -11.91 10.65 2.14
N ILE A 105 -12.45 11.79 1.67
CA ILE A 105 -13.15 11.86 0.38
C ILE A 105 -12.20 11.64 -0.81
N SER A 106 -10.93 12.01 -0.67
CA SER A 106 -9.91 11.88 -1.73
C SER A 106 -9.37 10.46 -1.91
N ILE A 107 -9.68 9.55 -0.99
CA ILE A 107 -9.36 8.12 -1.18
C ILE A 107 -10.24 7.57 -2.31
N PRO A 108 -9.64 7.02 -3.38
CA PRO A 108 -10.36 6.53 -4.55
C PRO A 108 -11.28 5.36 -4.19
N ASN A 109 -12.44 5.28 -4.86
CA ASN A 109 -13.37 4.17 -4.66
C ASN A 109 -12.80 2.82 -5.13
N ASP A 110 -11.99 2.84 -6.19
CA ASP A 110 -11.29 1.68 -6.74
C ASP A 110 -9.98 2.19 -7.35
N GLU A 111 -8.85 1.63 -6.93
CA GLU A 111 -7.55 1.95 -7.51
C GLU A 111 -6.70 0.68 -7.58
N ARG A 112 -6.17 0.38 -8.77
CA ARG A 112 -5.18 -0.67 -9.00
C ARG A 112 -3.89 -0.04 -9.47
N PHE A 113 -2.79 -0.38 -8.81
CA PHE A 113 -1.48 0.14 -9.18
C PHE A 113 -0.36 -0.85 -8.92
N TYR A 114 0.79 -0.54 -9.50
CA TYR A 114 2.04 -1.25 -9.35
C TYR A 114 2.96 -0.45 -8.44
N LEU A 115 3.68 -1.16 -7.59
CA LEU A 115 4.83 -0.65 -6.87
C LEU A 115 6.08 -1.37 -7.37
N PHE A 116 7.09 -0.59 -7.72
CA PHE A 116 8.39 -1.08 -8.16
C PHE A 116 9.43 -0.62 -7.15
N TYR A 117 10.05 -1.56 -6.44
CA TYR A 117 11.12 -1.29 -5.49
C TYR A 117 12.47 -1.60 -6.10
N ASN A 118 13.38 -0.64 -6.02
CA ASN A 118 14.77 -0.82 -6.40
C ASN A 118 15.62 -1.09 -5.13
N PRO A 119 16.10 -2.33 -4.90
CA PRO A 119 16.92 -2.64 -3.72
C PRO A 119 18.27 -1.90 -3.69
N MET A 120 18.78 -1.45 -4.84
CA MET A 120 20.03 -0.69 -4.92
C MET A 120 19.88 0.73 -4.38
N THR A 121 18.75 1.39 -4.65
CA THR A 121 18.49 2.77 -4.20
C THR A 121 17.65 2.85 -2.94
N GLY A 122 16.94 1.76 -2.60
CA GLY A 122 16.01 1.74 -1.47
C GLY A 122 14.73 2.53 -1.74
N GLN A 123 14.33 2.69 -3.00
CA GLN A 123 13.21 3.55 -3.37
C GLN A 123 12.06 2.79 -4.03
N TRP A 124 10.84 3.22 -3.72
CA TRP A 124 9.61 2.79 -4.39
C TRP A 124 9.20 3.75 -5.50
N ARG A 125 8.62 3.20 -6.55
CA ARG A 125 7.89 3.94 -7.58
C ARG A 125 6.47 3.38 -7.72
N LYS A 126 5.46 4.25 -7.67
CA LYS A 126 4.05 3.93 -7.92
C LYS A 126 3.69 4.29 -9.36
N THR A 127 2.96 3.41 -10.04
CA THR A 127 2.49 3.64 -11.42
C THR A 127 1.29 2.76 -11.73
N THR A 128 0.45 3.16 -12.68
CA THR A 128 -0.64 2.32 -13.21
C THR A 128 -0.19 1.52 -14.43
N ASN A 129 0.99 1.84 -15.00
CA ASN A 129 1.53 1.12 -16.15
C ASN A 129 2.31 -0.13 -15.69
N LYS A 130 1.84 -1.29 -16.16
CA LYS A 130 2.37 -2.61 -15.82
C LYS A 130 3.80 -2.83 -16.36
N ASP A 131 4.16 -2.14 -17.42
CA ASP A 131 5.41 -2.29 -18.18
C ASP A 131 6.36 -1.11 -17.96
N ASP A 132 6.13 -0.32 -16.91
CA ASP A 132 6.98 0.80 -16.49
C ASP A 132 8.26 0.30 -15.82
N LEU A 133 9.04 -0.49 -16.58
CA LEU A 133 10.28 -1.12 -16.18
C LEU A 133 11.50 -0.21 -16.44
N PHE A 134 11.33 1.11 -16.38
CA PHE A 134 12.43 2.03 -16.65
C PHE A 134 13.54 1.92 -15.60
N VAL A 135 14.68 1.42 -16.11
CA VAL A 135 16.11 1.74 -15.90
C VAL A 135 16.44 2.61 -14.69
#